data_AF-A0A1M3PZ96-F1
#
_entry.id   AF-A0A1M3PZ96-F1
#
_cell.length_a   1.000
_cell.length_b   1.000
_cell.length_c   1.000
_cell.angle_alpha   90.00
_cell.angle_beta   90.00
_cell.angle_gamma   90.00
#
_symmetry.space_group_name_H-M   'P 1'
#
loop_
_entity.id
_entity.type
_entity.pdbx_description
1 polymer ?
#
loop_
_entity_poly.entity_id
_entity_poly.type
_entity_poly.pdbx_seq_one_letter_code
_entity_poly.pdbx_strand_id
1 'polypeptide(L)'
;MPTPFDDSVPVRGDVPMSLHPDSLLGIGAALNQPDTLGVTVLSAAREGLRLCYDLFGRMNDAERDLQAIAAPARRRQHPAERGGRTEISGDVRMVNGKPTRVVDAAEFIAAAEQAFARVSPAIDRRVKELNGYRQTLETRVATALDHPTRKTAEGLALAAEVRAHIKAMKKPEQRMQFVAQAVDGGDVATVAAVIHAQPFLSGLTPETHATLRARAAAQFAPVDNAQLAATDAALQRLTASSSALVKRYGDILAMRDAPAAKAAKSLKSLGEAGQ
;
A
#
# COMPACT_ATOMS: atom_id res chain seq x y z
N MET A 1 -10.75 -3.25 25.28
CA MET A 1 -11.45 -2.00 24.92
C MET A 1 -11.07 -1.68 23.49
N PRO A 2 -12.03 -1.63 22.55
CA PRO A 2 -11.70 -1.17 21.22
C PRO A 2 -11.53 0.35 21.33
N THR A 3 -10.38 0.88 20.95
CA THR A 3 -10.31 2.26 20.45
C THR A 3 -10.08 2.16 18.95
N PRO A 4 -11.14 1.84 18.17
CA PRO A 4 -11.13 2.08 16.75
C PRO A 4 -11.37 3.59 16.55
N PHE A 5 -10.86 4.14 15.47
CA PHE A 5 -10.70 5.57 15.22
C PHE A 5 -9.52 6.17 15.97
N ASP A 6 -8.49 6.55 15.21
CA ASP A 6 -7.79 7.77 15.55
C ASP A 6 -8.82 8.88 15.28
N ASP A 7 -9.63 9.22 16.30
CA ASP A 7 -10.67 10.26 16.24
C ASP A 7 -10.12 11.62 15.72
N SER A 8 -8.80 11.75 15.54
CA SER A 8 -8.15 12.93 14.96
C SER A 8 -8.23 13.05 13.44
N VAL A 9 -8.53 11.98 12.67
CA VAL A 9 -8.58 12.06 11.20
C VAL A 9 -10.03 11.97 10.71
N PRO A 10 -10.66 13.10 10.31
CA PRO A 10 -12.03 13.09 9.84
C PRO A 10 -12.17 12.43 8.47
N VAL A 11 -13.25 11.67 8.29
CA VAL A 11 -13.58 11.04 7.01
C VAL A 11 -14.07 12.09 6.01
N ARG A 12 -13.38 12.17 4.88
CA ARG A 12 -13.67 13.05 3.75
C ARG A 12 -14.32 12.28 2.60
N GLY A 13 -15.43 12.79 2.07
CA GLY A 13 -16.16 12.17 0.96
C GLY A 13 -15.48 12.31 -0.41
N ASP A 14 -14.47 13.17 -0.53
CA ASP A 14 -13.73 13.43 -1.77
C ASP A 14 -12.40 12.66 -1.87
N VAL A 15 -12.01 11.94 -0.82
CA VAL A 15 -10.77 11.14 -0.78
C VAL A 15 -11.12 9.66 -0.67
N PRO A 16 -10.51 8.76 -1.46
CA PRO A 16 -10.82 7.34 -1.36
C PRO A 16 -10.54 6.78 0.03
N MET A 17 -11.47 5.98 0.57
CA MET A 17 -11.33 5.35 1.90
C MET A 17 -10.13 4.42 2.01
N SER A 18 -9.62 3.92 0.89
CA SER A 18 -8.41 3.11 0.85
C SER A 18 -7.15 3.86 1.27
N LEU A 19 -7.13 5.20 1.19
CA LEU A 19 -6.03 6.04 1.67
C LEU A 19 -6.16 6.34 3.17
N HIS A 20 -7.34 6.18 3.76
CA HIS A 20 -7.57 6.51 5.17
C HIS A 20 -6.73 5.60 6.08
N PRO A 21 -6.14 6.10 7.18
CA PRO A 21 -5.38 5.27 8.13
C PRO A 21 -6.17 4.07 8.68
N ASP A 22 -7.49 4.22 8.81
CA ASP A 22 -8.37 3.13 9.29
C ASP A 22 -8.64 2.04 8.25
N SER A 23 -8.12 2.17 7.03
CA SER A 23 -8.07 1.05 6.08
C SER A 23 -7.23 -0.13 6.61
N LEU A 24 -6.45 0.08 7.67
CA LEU A 24 -5.65 -0.94 8.36
C LEU A 24 -6.40 -1.66 9.50
N LEU A 25 -7.65 -1.29 9.82
CA LEU A 25 -8.39 -1.90 10.95
C LEU A 25 -8.43 -3.44 10.87
N GLY A 26 -8.53 -4.01 9.66
CA GLY A 26 -8.57 -5.47 9.46
C GLY A 26 -7.29 -6.20 9.85
N ILE A 27 -6.14 -5.52 9.94
CA ILE A 27 -4.85 -6.11 10.35
C ILE A 27 -4.37 -5.58 11.71
N GLY A 28 -5.10 -4.62 12.30
CA GLY A 28 -4.72 -3.97 13.55
C GLY A 28 -4.60 -4.94 14.72
N ALA A 29 -5.40 -6.00 14.77
CA ALA A 29 -5.34 -6.99 15.85
C ALA A 29 -3.99 -7.73 15.94
N ALA A 30 -3.35 -8.03 14.79
CA ALA A 30 -2.06 -8.69 14.76
C ALA A 30 -0.92 -7.74 15.16
N LEU A 31 -1.03 -6.47 14.78
CA LEU A 31 0.01 -5.47 14.99
C LEU A 31 -0.10 -4.77 16.36
N ASN A 32 -1.29 -4.59 16.91
CA ASN A 32 -1.50 -3.84 18.14
C ASN A 32 -1.32 -4.68 19.42
N GLN A 33 -0.31 -5.56 19.42
CA GLN A 33 0.03 -6.35 20.61
C GLN A 33 1.09 -5.60 21.45
N PRO A 34 0.89 -5.44 22.77
CA PRO A 34 1.86 -4.77 23.64
C PRO A 34 3.25 -5.39 23.54
N ASP A 35 4.30 -4.56 23.67
CA ASP A 35 5.71 -5.00 23.72
C ASP A 35 6.21 -5.77 22.48
N THR A 36 5.55 -5.60 21.33
CA THR A 36 5.95 -6.22 20.06
C THR A 36 6.39 -5.18 19.02
N LEU A 37 7.09 -5.62 17.98
CA LEU A 37 7.41 -4.77 16.82
C LEU A 37 6.14 -4.30 16.09
N GLY A 38 5.05 -5.07 16.17
CA GLY A 38 3.78 -4.73 15.54
C GLY A 38 3.28 -3.31 15.83
N VAL A 39 3.46 -2.80 17.05
CA VAL A 39 3.00 -1.44 17.41
C VAL A 39 3.73 -0.38 16.60
N THR A 40 5.05 -0.54 16.43
CA THR A 40 5.86 0.37 15.60
C THR A 40 5.50 0.26 14.12
N VAL A 41 5.22 -0.95 13.62
CA VAL A 41 4.73 -1.17 12.25
C VAL A 41 3.39 -0.45 12.03
N LEU A 42 2.43 -0.65 12.93
CA LEU A 42 1.11 -0.04 12.82
C LEU A 42 1.20 1.49 12.83
N SER A 43 2.02 2.05 13.73
CA SER A 43 2.25 3.49 13.81
C SER A 43 2.84 4.04 12.50
N ALA A 44 3.91 3.43 11.99
CA ALA A 44 4.56 3.87 10.75
C ALA A 44 3.63 3.77 9.53
N ALA A 45 2.84 2.69 9.45
CA ALA A 45 1.87 2.50 8.36
C ALA A 45 0.72 3.51 8.42
N ARG A 46 0.15 3.75 9.61
CA ARG A 46 -0.90 4.76 9.81
C ARG A 46 -0.41 6.17 9.48
N GLU A 47 0.80 6.52 9.91
CA GLU A 47 1.42 7.81 9.60
C GLU A 47 1.63 7.98 8.08
N GLY A 48 2.17 6.95 7.41
CA GLY A 48 2.34 6.97 5.95
C GLY A 48 1.01 7.15 5.20
N LEU A 49 -0.04 6.45 5.63
CA LEU A 49 -1.38 6.61 5.06
C LEU A 49 -1.96 7.99 5.33
N ARG A 50 -1.78 8.53 6.55
CA ARG A 50 -2.22 9.87 6.90
C ARG A 50 -1.57 10.93 6.01
N LEU A 51 -0.26 10.82 5.77
CA LEU A 51 0.45 11.73 4.85
C LEU A 51 -0.14 11.67 3.43
N CYS A 52 -0.41 10.47 2.91
CA CYS A 52 -1.07 10.30 1.62
C CYS A 52 -2.48 10.91 1.62
N TYR A 53 -3.27 10.62 2.65
CA TYR A 53 -4.65 11.07 2.80
C TYR A 53 -4.77 12.58 2.88
N ASP A 54 -3.97 13.21 3.75
CA ASP A 54 -3.98 14.65 3.98
C ASP A 54 -3.53 15.42 2.74
N LEU A 55 -2.47 14.97 2.05
CA LEU A 55 -2.02 15.62 0.83
C LEU A 55 -3.04 15.47 -0.31
N PHE A 56 -3.63 14.29 -0.47
CA PHE A 56 -4.67 14.07 -1.46
C PHE A 56 -5.88 14.99 -1.23
N GLY A 57 -6.33 15.08 0.03
CA GLY A 57 -7.43 15.99 0.42
C GLY A 57 -7.10 17.45 0.14
N ARG A 58 -5.89 17.92 0.52
CA ARG A 58 -5.45 19.30 0.24
C ARG A 58 -5.39 19.61 -1.26
N MET A 59 -4.94 18.66 -2.08
CA MET A 59 -4.96 18.80 -3.54
C MET A 59 -6.38 18.94 -4.08
N ASN A 60 -7.34 18.20 -3.54
CA ASN A 60 -8.76 18.32 -3.92
C ASN A 60 -9.39 19.63 -3.47
N ASP A 61 -9.09 20.10 -2.25
CA ASP A 61 -9.60 21.37 -1.73
C ASP A 61 -9.09 22.52 -2.60
N ALA A 62 -7.78 22.55 -2.87
CA ALA A 62 -7.17 23.59 -3.70
C ALA A 62 -7.72 23.58 -5.15
N GLU A 63 -7.96 22.41 -5.75
CA GLU A 63 -8.63 22.37 -7.07
C GLU A 63 -10.07 22.89 -6.99
N ARG A 64 -10.81 22.56 -5.93
CA ARG A 64 -12.18 23.04 -5.74
C ARG A 64 -12.22 24.57 -5.59
N ASP A 65 -11.30 25.13 -4.81
CA ASP A 65 -11.18 26.57 -4.60
C ASP A 65 -10.81 27.29 -5.92
N LEU A 66 -9.89 26.72 -6.68
CA LEU A 66 -9.53 27.21 -8.02
C LEU A 66 -10.77 27.26 -8.94
N GLN A 67 -11.58 26.22 -8.94
CA GLN A 67 -12.82 26.15 -9.73
C GLN A 67 -13.91 27.12 -9.23
N ALA A 68 -13.94 27.41 -7.93
CA ALA A 68 -14.90 28.32 -7.31
C ALA A 68 -14.62 29.80 -7.64
N ILE A 69 -13.35 30.19 -7.74
CA ILE A 69 -12.93 31.57 -8.06
C ILE A 69 -13.10 31.88 -9.56
N ALA A 70 -13.20 30.85 -10.40
CA ALA A 70 -13.44 31.00 -11.84
C ALA A 70 -14.74 31.76 -12.14
N ALA A 71 -14.69 32.68 -13.11
CA ALA A 71 -15.88 33.44 -13.53
C ALA A 71 -17.03 32.49 -13.92
N PRO A 72 -18.28 32.78 -13.49
CA PRO A 72 -19.41 31.89 -13.76
C PRO A 72 -19.71 31.82 -15.26
N ALA A 73 -20.04 30.61 -15.72
CA ALA A 73 -20.47 30.35 -17.09
C ALA A 73 -21.70 31.18 -17.42
N ARG A 74 -21.68 31.94 -18.52
CA ARG A 74 -22.83 32.74 -18.95
C ARG A 74 -23.75 31.85 -19.78
N ARG A 75 -24.92 31.55 -19.23
CA ARG A 75 -25.99 30.86 -19.96
C ARG A 75 -26.84 31.91 -20.68
N ARG A 76 -26.87 31.87 -22.02
CA ARG A 76 -27.81 32.64 -22.84
C ARG A 76 -28.87 31.69 -23.37
N GLN A 77 -30.13 31.99 -23.10
CA GLN A 77 -31.25 31.26 -23.67
C GLN A 77 -31.79 32.07 -24.85
N HIS A 78 -31.73 31.51 -26.05
CA HIS A 78 -32.26 32.17 -27.24
C HIS A 78 -33.79 32.00 -27.29
N PRO A 79 -34.55 33.03 -27.72
CA PRO A 79 -36.00 32.95 -27.87
C PRO A 79 -36.44 31.80 -28.78
N ALA A 80 -37.65 31.27 -28.58
CA ALA A 80 -38.20 30.16 -29.37
C ALA A 80 -38.22 30.44 -30.89
N GLU A 81 -38.42 31.70 -31.28
CA GLU A 81 -38.37 32.17 -32.68
C GLU A 81 -36.99 32.00 -33.34
N ARG A 82 -35.91 31.89 -32.55
CA ARG A 82 -34.54 31.60 -33.02
C ARG A 82 -34.09 30.17 -32.72
N GLY A 83 -35.05 29.25 -32.55
CA GLY A 83 -34.77 27.82 -32.38
C GLY A 83 -34.54 27.36 -30.94
N GLY A 84 -34.79 28.20 -29.93
CA GLY A 84 -34.88 27.80 -28.51
C GLY A 84 -33.59 27.23 -27.89
N ARG A 85 -32.44 27.41 -28.53
CA ARG A 85 -31.18 26.82 -28.08
C ARG A 85 -30.65 27.55 -26.84
N THR A 86 -30.11 26.77 -25.92
CA THR A 86 -29.30 27.29 -24.82
C THR A 86 -27.85 27.35 -25.27
N GLU A 87 -27.27 28.53 -25.26
CA GLU A 87 -25.84 28.75 -25.47
C GLU A 87 -25.16 28.91 -24.10
N ILE A 88 -24.10 28.14 -23.86
CA ILE A 88 -23.23 28.32 -22.70
C ILE A 88 -21.97 29.01 -23.24
N SER A 89 -21.86 30.32 -23.03
CA SER A 89 -20.69 31.11 -23.41
C SER A 89 -19.75 31.28 -22.20
N GLY A 90 -18.48 30.97 -22.37
CA GLY A 90 -17.43 31.10 -21.35
C GLY A 90 -16.36 30.02 -21.46
N ASP A 91 -15.39 30.06 -20.54
CA ASP A 91 -14.29 29.08 -20.43
C ASP A 91 -14.76 27.77 -19.80
N VAL A 92 -15.73 27.10 -20.43
CA VAL A 92 -16.29 25.81 -19.96
C VAL A 92 -16.08 24.76 -21.03
N ARG A 93 -15.47 23.63 -20.64
CA ARG A 93 -15.25 22.48 -21.52
C ARG A 93 -15.85 21.22 -20.91
N MET A 94 -16.38 20.35 -21.76
CA MET A 94 -16.79 19.02 -21.34
C MET A 94 -15.55 18.14 -21.11
N VAL A 95 -15.36 17.67 -19.88
CA VAL A 95 -14.33 16.69 -19.50
C VAL A 95 -15.05 15.51 -18.87
N ASN A 96 -14.91 14.30 -19.45
CA ASN A 96 -15.58 13.09 -18.97
C ASN A 96 -17.10 13.25 -18.77
N GLY A 97 -17.76 13.96 -19.70
CA GLY A 97 -19.21 14.21 -19.63
C GLY A 97 -19.65 15.26 -18.61
N LYS A 98 -18.71 15.91 -17.90
CA LYS A 98 -18.99 16.99 -16.94
C LYS A 98 -18.53 18.34 -17.50
N PRO A 99 -19.38 19.39 -17.44
CA PRO A 99 -18.93 20.75 -17.76
C PRO A 99 -17.93 21.20 -16.70
N THR A 100 -16.68 21.36 -17.12
CA THR A 100 -15.52 21.71 -16.29
C THR A 100 -15.01 23.07 -16.72
N ARG A 101 -14.75 23.97 -15.77
CA ARG A 101 -14.25 25.30 -16.09
C ARG A 101 -12.76 25.25 -16.34
N VAL A 102 -12.34 26.05 -17.30
CA VAL A 102 -10.99 26.13 -17.76
C VAL A 102 -10.37 27.36 -17.13
N VAL A 103 -9.42 27.12 -16.23
CA VAL A 103 -8.82 28.12 -15.31
C VAL A 103 -7.31 28.15 -15.47
N ASP A 104 -6.69 29.30 -15.23
CA ASP A 104 -5.24 29.37 -15.09
C ASP A 104 -4.83 28.63 -13.81
N ALA A 105 -4.18 27.48 -13.98
CA ALA A 105 -3.80 26.58 -12.91
C ALA A 105 -2.34 26.76 -12.48
N ALA A 106 -1.61 27.76 -12.99
CA ALA A 106 -0.16 27.88 -12.76
C ALA A 106 0.23 27.92 -11.27
N GLU A 107 -0.45 28.75 -10.48
CA GLU A 107 -0.19 28.84 -9.03
C GLU A 107 -0.60 27.57 -8.29
N PHE A 108 -1.72 26.96 -8.67
CA PHE A 108 -2.17 25.68 -8.10
C PHE A 108 -1.16 24.55 -8.37
N ILE A 109 -0.65 24.46 -9.59
CA ILE A 109 0.37 23.48 -9.98
C ILE A 109 1.63 23.69 -9.15
N ALA A 110 2.15 24.93 -9.06
CA ALA A 110 3.34 25.25 -8.28
C ALA A 110 3.16 24.91 -6.79
N ALA A 111 2.00 25.22 -6.21
CA ALA A 111 1.68 24.87 -4.84
C ALA A 111 1.60 23.34 -4.63
N ALA A 112 1.01 22.61 -5.57
CA ALA A 112 0.95 21.16 -5.54
C ALA A 112 2.34 20.52 -5.65
N GLU A 113 3.22 21.03 -6.51
CA GLU A 113 4.62 20.61 -6.65
C GLU A 113 5.38 20.79 -5.31
N GLN A 114 5.28 21.97 -4.70
CA GLN A 114 5.93 22.25 -3.42
C GLN A 114 5.39 21.38 -2.28
N ALA A 115 4.07 21.19 -2.20
CA ALA A 115 3.46 20.34 -1.19
C ALA A 115 3.87 18.87 -1.36
N PHE A 116 3.88 18.37 -2.61
CA PHE A 116 4.31 17.02 -2.91
C PHE A 116 5.79 16.81 -2.57
N ALA A 117 6.68 17.71 -2.98
CA ALA A 117 8.11 17.63 -2.70
C ALA A 117 8.43 17.64 -1.19
N ARG A 118 7.58 18.27 -0.38
CA ARG A 118 7.72 18.28 1.09
C ARG A 118 7.29 16.97 1.74
N VAL A 119 6.25 16.33 1.23
CA VAL A 119 5.61 15.16 1.87
C VAL A 119 6.16 13.84 1.34
N SER A 120 6.53 13.76 0.06
CA SER A 120 7.00 12.52 -0.56
C SER A 120 8.20 11.89 0.17
N PRO A 121 9.21 12.62 0.67
CA PRO A 121 10.32 11.99 1.39
C PRO A 121 9.89 11.37 2.72
N ALA A 122 8.86 11.93 3.37
CA ALA A 122 8.31 11.39 4.60
C ALA A 122 7.58 10.07 4.34
N ILE A 123 6.81 9.98 3.25
CA ILE A 123 6.17 8.73 2.81
C ILE A 123 7.24 7.66 2.50
N ASP A 124 8.26 8.01 1.72
CA ASP A 124 9.35 7.09 1.37
C ASP A 124 10.09 6.57 2.61
N ARG A 125 10.29 7.44 3.60
CA ARG A 125 10.86 7.05 4.89
C ARG A 125 9.99 6.03 5.62
N ARG A 126 8.66 6.20 5.64
CA ARG A 126 7.75 5.21 6.26
C ARG A 126 7.81 3.87 5.52
N VAL A 127 7.84 3.87 4.18
CA VAL A 127 8.01 2.63 3.39
C VAL A 127 9.33 1.95 3.71
N LYS A 128 10.43 2.71 3.82
CA LYS A 128 11.75 2.18 4.19
C LYS A 128 11.75 1.56 5.59
N GLU A 129 11.14 2.22 6.57
CA GLU A 129 11.01 1.70 7.94
C GLU A 129 10.21 0.41 7.98
N LEU A 130 9.06 0.35 7.29
CA LEU A 130 8.25 -0.85 7.19
C LEU A 130 9.01 -2.03 6.56
N ASN A 131 9.81 -1.78 5.52
CA ASN A 131 10.67 -2.82 4.93
C ASN A 131 11.73 -3.32 5.94
N GLY A 132 12.30 -2.44 6.75
CA GLY A 132 13.23 -2.83 7.82
C GLY A 132 12.56 -3.69 8.90
N TYR A 133 11.34 -3.33 9.32
CA TYR A 133 10.57 -4.14 10.27
C TYR A 133 10.19 -5.50 9.67
N ARG A 134 9.74 -5.53 8.41
CA ARG A 134 9.46 -6.76 7.67
C ARG A 134 10.66 -7.70 7.67
N GLN A 135 11.85 -7.21 7.32
CA GLN A 135 13.08 -8.00 7.31
C GLN A 135 13.45 -8.53 8.70
N THR A 136 13.24 -7.73 9.74
CA THR A 136 13.47 -8.14 11.13
C THR A 136 12.53 -9.28 11.53
N LEU A 137 11.23 -9.16 11.23
CA LEU A 137 10.24 -10.20 11.48
C LEU A 137 10.53 -11.47 10.68
N GLU A 138 10.89 -11.34 9.40
CA GLU A 138 11.31 -12.45 8.55
C GLU A 138 12.51 -13.20 9.14
N THR A 139 13.49 -12.47 9.68
CA THR A 139 14.64 -13.07 10.37
C THR A 139 14.22 -13.81 11.64
N ARG A 140 13.35 -13.22 12.47
CA ARG A 140 12.85 -13.86 13.69
C ARG A 140 12.08 -15.15 13.41
N VAL A 141 11.19 -15.12 12.41
CA VAL A 141 10.48 -16.32 11.94
C VAL A 141 11.47 -17.36 11.42
N ALA A 142 12.46 -16.97 10.61
CA ALA A 142 13.46 -17.90 10.11
C ALA A 142 14.30 -18.53 11.23
N THR A 143 14.65 -17.76 12.27
CA THR A 143 15.35 -18.26 13.46
C THR A 143 14.50 -19.24 14.27
N ALA A 144 13.21 -18.95 14.49
CA ALA A 144 12.30 -19.85 15.19
C ALA A 144 12.06 -21.18 14.44
N LEU A 145 12.22 -21.16 13.12
CA LEU A 145 12.17 -22.35 12.26
C LEU A 145 13.51 -23.11 12.16
N ASP A 146 14.60 -22.61 12.75
CA ASP A 146 15.91 -23.27 12.70
C ASP A 146 16.19 -24.03 14.01
N HIS A 147 16.97 -25.10 13.90
CA HIS A 147 17.46 -25.84 15.07
C HIS A 147 18.97 -25.56 15.25
N PRO A 148 19.45 -25.20 16.45
CA PRO A 148 20.84 -24.78 16.66
C PRO A 148 21.88 -25.80 16.18
N THR A 149 21.60 -27.10 16.36
CA THR A 149 22.52 -28.16 15.98
C THR A 149 22.45 -28.54 14.48
N ARG A 150 21.52 -27.99 13.69
CA ARG A 150 21.31 -28.39 12.28
C ARG A 150 22.57 -28.25 11.41
N LYS A 151 23.43 -27.29 11.73
CA LYS A 151 24.67 -27.00 10.99
C LYS A 151 25.88 -27.82 11.46
N THR A 152 25.73 -28.61 12.53
CA THR A 152 26.78 -29.51 13.02
C THR A 152 26.83 -30.80 12.20
N ALA A 153 27.95 -31.53 12.23
CA ALA A 153 28.07 -32.80 11.51
C ALA A 153 26.99 -33.82 11.95
N GLU A 154 26.74 -33.92 13.26
CA GLU A 154 25.69 -34.78 13.82
C GLU A 154 24.29 -34.36 13.37
N GLY A 155 23.99 -33.05 13.39
CA GLY A 155 22.71 -32.52 12.94
C GLY A 155 22.48 -32.72 11.44
N LEU A 156 23.53 -32.62 10.62
CA LEU A 156 23.46 -32.90 9.19
C LEU A 156 23.19 -34.40 8.92
N ALA A 157 23.83 -35.29 9.68
CA ALA A 157 23.58 -36.73 9.59
C ALA A 157 22.15 -37.08 10.00
N LEU A 158 21.69 -36.58 11.15
CA LEU A 158 20.31 -36.76 11.61
C LEU A 158 19.30 -36.22 10.59
N ALA A 159 19.53 -35.03 10.05
CA ALA A 159 18.65 -34.43 9.04
C ALA A 159 18.61 -35.24 7.74
N ALA A 160 19.71 -35.90 7.35
CA ALA A 160 19.70 -36.81 6.20
C ALA A 160 18.83 -38.05 6.48
N GLU A 161 18.96 -38.65 7.65
CA GLU A 161 18.16 -39.82 8.07
C GLU A 161 16.66 -39.50 8.16
N VAL A 162 16.29 -38.37 8.77
CA VAL A 162 14.89 -37.92 8.86
C VAL A 162 14.27 -37.77 7.46
N ARG A 163 14.99 -37.13 6.53
CA ARG A 163 14.49 -36.94 5.16
C ARG A 163 14.38 -38.26 4.40
N ALA A 164 15.35 -39.16 4.57
CA ALA A 164 15.32 -40.50 3.97
C ALA A 164 14.13 -41.32 4.50
N HIS A 165 13.88 -41.27 5.81
CA HIS A 165 12.73 -41.91 6.45
C HIS A 165 11.40 -41.42 5.86
N ILE A 166 11.20 -40.11 5.77
CA ILE A 166 9.98 -39.52 5.20
C ILE A 166 9.85 -39.92 3.72
N LYS A 167 10.93 -39.84 2.94
CA LYS A 167 10.92 -40.22 1.52
C LYS A 167 10.57 -41.69 1.30
N ALA A 168 10.96 -42.58 2.22
CA ALA A 168 10.67 -44.01 2.15
C ALA A 168 9.19 -44.35 2.43
N MET A 169 8.39 -43.42 2.98
CA MET A 169 6.96 -43.64 3.17
C MET A 169 6.25 -43.80 1.82
N LYS A 170 5.38 -44.81 1.73
CA LYS A 170 4.78 -45.24 0.45
C LYS A 170 3.78 -44.24 -0.12
N LYS A 171 3.02 -43.57 0.75
CA LYS A 171 1.94 -42.65 0.35
C LYS A 171 2.36 -41.19 0.57
N PRO A 172 2.19 -40.29 -0.41
CA PRO A 172 2.48 -38.86 -0.25
C PRO A 172 1.76 -38.23 0.95
N GLU A 173 0.53 -38.66 1.22
CA GLU A 173 -0.29 -38.14 2.33
C GLU A 173 0.33 -38.46 3.70
N GLN A 174 0.95 -39.64 3.83
CA GLN A 174 1.65 -40.03 5.07
C GLN A 174 2.88 -39.15 5.32
N ARG A 175 3.58 -38.74 4.25
CA ARG A 175 4.74 -37.84 4.36
C ARG A 175 4.33 -36.48 4.90
N MET A 176 3.28 -35.90 4.33
CA MET A 176 2.74 -34.63 4.79
C MET A 176 2.23 -34.74 6.23
N GLN A 177 1.48 -35.80 6.55
CA GLN A 177 0.92 -36.01 7.87
C GLN A 177 2.01 -36.16 8.95
N PHE A 178 3.08 -36.90 8.66
CA PHE A 178 4.20 -37.05 9.57
C PHE A 178 4.85 -35.71 9.93
N VAL A 179 5.14 -34.88 8.93
CA VAL A 179 5.73 -33.55 9.18
C VAL A 179 4.73 -32.63 9.89
N ALA A 180 3.45 -32.69 9.53
CA ALA A 180 2.41 -31.92 10.22
C ALA A 180 2.30 -32.29 11.71
N GLN A 181 2.39 -33.58 12.04
CA GLN A 181 2.41 -34.05 13.43
C GLN A 181 3.67 -33.60 14.16
N ALA A 182 4.83 -33.58 13.50
CA ALA A 182 6.06 -33.03 14.08
C ALA A 182 5.93 -31.53 14.38
N VAL A 183 5.27 -30.77 13.50
CA VAL A 183 4.93 -29.36 13.76
C VAL A 183 4.04 -29.23 14.99
N ASP A 184 2.92 -29.95 15.02
CA ASP A 184 1.95 -29.88 16.12
C ASP A 184 2.58 -30.31 17.47
N GLY A 185 3.47 -31.30 17.42
CA GLY A 185 4.20 -31.83 18.58
C GLY A 185 5.38 -30.98 19.04
N GLY A 186 5.71 -29.88 18.35
CA GLY A 186 6.83 -29.03 18.75
C GLY A 186 8.22 -29.57 18.40
N ASP A 187 8.33 -30.58 17.52
CA ASP A 187 9.61 -31.17 17.13
C ASP A 187 10.33 -30.31 16.08
N VAL A 188 10.99 -29.26 16.57
CA VAL A 188 11.73 -28.31 15.74
C VAL A 188 12.87 -28.99 14.98
N ALA A 189 13.52 -30.02 15.55
CA ALA A 189 14.64 -30.69 14.89
C ALA A 189 14.21 -31.44 13.63
N THR A 190 13.13 -32.24 13.72
CA THR A 190 12.54 -32.94 12.58
C THR A 190 12.00 -31.97 11.55
N VAL A 191 11.29 -30.92 11.99
CA VAL A 191 10.73 -29.92 11.07
C VAL A 191 11.85 -29.16 10.36
N ALA A 192 12.87 -28.68 11.07
CA ALA A 192 14.03 -27.97 10.51
C ALA A 192 14.79 -28.82 9.48
N ALA A 193 14.93 -30.13 9.71
CA ALA A 193 15.54 -31.06 8.76
C ALA A 193 14.81 -31.07 7.40
N VAL A 194 13.49 -30.91 7.41
CA VAL A 194 12.65 -30.93 6.20
C VAL A 194 12.54 -29.56 5.55
N ILE A 195 12.22 -28.50 6.32
CA ILE A 195 11.85 -27.18 5.75
C ILE A 195 13.04 -26.39 5.20
N HIS A 196 14.28 -26.69 5.66
CA HIS A 196 15.51 -26.05 5.16
C HIS A 196 16.16 -26.83 4.01
N ALA A 197 15.59 -27.96 3.61
CA ALA A 197 16.07 -28.79 2.50
C ALA A 197 15.16 -28.65 1.27
N GLN A 198 15.68 -29.06 0.10
CA GLN A 198 14.89 -29.13 -1.13
C GLN A 198 13.72 -30.14 -0.98
N PRO A 199 12.49 -29.82 -1.42
CA PRO A 199 11.30 -30.64 -1.17
C PRO A 199 11.43 -32.11 -1.62
N PHE A 200 12.08 -32.35 -2.76
CA PHE A 200 12.24 -33.69 -3.34
C PHE A 200 13.12 -34.63 -2.49
N LEU A 201 13.94 -34.10 -1.58
CA LEU A 201 14.76 -34.91 -0.67
C LEU A 201 13.91 -35.62 0.39
N SER A 202 12.78 -35.04 0.76
CA SER A 202 11.77 -35.66 1.64
C SER A 202 10.62 -36.29 0.84
N GLY A 203 10.70 -36.28 -0.50
CA GLY A 203 9.63 -36.76 -1.37
C GLY A 203 8.34 -35.93 -1.28
N LEU A 204 8.46 -34.63 -1.01
CA LEU A 204 7.35 -33.66 -0.97
C LEU A 204 7.28 -32.86 -2.27
N THR A 205 6.08 -32.40 -2.63
CA THR A 205 5.93 -31.39 -3.69
C THR A 205 6.30 -30.00 -3.16
N PRO A 206 6.68 -29.04 -4.02
CA PRO A 206 6.93 -27.66 -3.61
C PRO A 206 5.75 -27.02 -2.86
N GLU A 207 4.51 -27.29 -3.30
CA GLU A 207 3.29 -26.74 -2.69
C GLU A 207 3.06 -27.31 -1.28
N THR A 208 3.26 -28.62 -1.13
CA THR A 208 3.15 -29.29 0.18
C THR A 208 4.22 -28.77 1.14
N HIS A 209 5.45 -28.60 0.65
CA HIS A 209 6.55 -28.06 1.43
C HIS A 209 6.29 -26.61 1.88
N ALA A 210 5.81 -25.76 0.98
CA ALA A 210 5.42 -24.39 1.30
C ALA A 210 4.30 -24.35 2.36
N THR A 211 3.31 -25.24 2.24
CA THR A 211 2.21 -25.38 3.21
C THR A 211 2.73 -25.78 4.60
N LEU A 212 3.63 -26.78 4.66
CA LEU A 212 4.24 -27.22 5.91
C LEU A 212 5.11 -26.13 6.55
N ARG A 213 5.85 -25.37 5.73
CA ARG A 213 6.63 -24.23 6.20
C ARG A 213 5.75 -23.12 6.78
N ALA A 214 4.64 -22.80 6.12
CA ALA A 214 3.67 -21.81 6.63
C ALA A 214 3.03 -22.27 7.95
N ARG A 215 2.67 -23.56 8.05
CA ARG A 215 2.15 -24.16 9.29
C ARG A 215 3.20 -24.13 10.42
N ALA A 216 4.45 -24.48 10.12
CA ALA A 216 5.54 -24.42 11.09
C ALA A 216 5.78 -22.99 11.58
N ALA A 217 5.73 -21.98 10.69
CA ALA A 217 5.88 -20.59 11.08
C ALA A 217 4.75 -20.13 12.00
N ALA A 218 3.51 -20.52 11.70
CA ALA A 218 2.36 -20.22 12.55
C ALA A 218 2.44 -20.88 13.93
N GLN A 219 3.05 -22.07 14.04
CA GLN A 219 3.17 -22.81 15.29
C GLN A 219 4.37 -22.35 16.14
N PHE A 220 5.55 -22.19 15.53
CA PHE A 220 6.79 -21.91 16.27
C PHE A 220 7.06 -20.41 16.45
N ALA A 221 6.43 -19.56 15.63
CA ALA A 221 6.55 -18.11 15.72
C ALA A 221 5.19 -17.42 15.54
N PRO A 222 4.15 -17.75 16.33
CA PRO A 222 2.78 -17.29 16.08
C PRO A 222 2.65 -15.77 16.01
N VAL A 223 3.30 -15.05 16.92
CA VAL A 223 3.26 -13.59 16.99
C VAL A 223 4.04 -12.97 15.83
N ASP A 224 5.32 -13.32 15.66
CA ASP A 224 6.15 -12.74 14.61
C ASP A 224 5.63 -13.09 13.20
N ASN A 225 5.09 -14.29 13.00
CA ASN A 225 4.49 -14.71 11.71
C ASN A 225 3.20 -13.94 11.41
N ALA A 226 2.31 -13.76 12.39
CA ALA A 226 1.11 -12.95 12.21
C ALA A 226 1.48 -11.48 11.94
N GLN A 227 2.49 -10.95 12.62
CA GLN A 227 2.98 -9.60 12.41
C GLN A 227 3.67 -9.43 11.06
N LEU A 228 4.41 -10.43 10.57
CA LEU A 228 5.02 -10.41 9.24
C LEU A 228 3.95 -10.31 8.17
N ALA A 229 2.94 -11.18 8.21
CA ALA A 229 1.83 -11.16 7.26
C ALA A 229 1.06 -9.83 7.30
N ALA A 230 0.81 -9.29 8.49
CA ALA A 230 0.17 -7.99 8.64
C ALA A 230 1.06 -6.84 8.15
N THR A 231 2.38 -6.91 8.33
CA THR A 231 3.34 -5.92 7.83
C THR A 231 3.36 -5.91 6.29
N ASP A 232 3.33 -7.08 5.66
CA ASP A 232 3.22 -7.20 4.20
C ASP A 232 1.92 -6.55 3.68
N ALA A 233 0.79 -6.81 4.35
CA ALA A 233 -0.48 -6.18 4.01
C ALA A 233 -0.47 -4.65 4.20
N ALA A 234 0.17 -4.15 5.26
CA ALA A 234 0.33 -2.73 5.52
C ALA A 234 1.20 -2.05 4.44
N LEU A 235 2.31 -2.68 4.05
CA LEU A 235 3.19 -2.22 2.96
C LEU A 235 2.45 -2.16 1.62
N GLN A 236 1.68 -3.20 1.27
CA GLN A 236 0.86 -3.21 0.07
C GLN A 236 -0.16 -2.06 0.07
N ARG A 237 -0.84 -1.84 1.21
CA ARG A 237 -1.81 -0.75 1.35
C ARG A 237 -1.18 0.63 1.20
N LEU A 238 -0.05 0.87 1.86
CA LEU A 238 0.67 2.14 1.77
C LEU A 238 1.17 2.39 0.34
N THR A 239 1.72 1.37 -0.32
CA THR A 239 2.23 1.46 -1.70
C THR A 239 1.12 1.71 -2.71
N ALA A 240 -0.05 1.07 -2.54
CA ALA A 240 -1.22 1.35 -3.37
C ALA A 240 -1.71 2.80 -3.16
N SER A 241 -1.66 3.29 -1.92
CA SER A 241 -2.08 4.65 -1.57
C SER A 241 -1.13 5.71 -2.10
N SER A 242 0.19 5.51 -1.99
CA SER A 242 1.19 6.39 -2.59
C SER A 242 1.09 6.40 -4.11
N SER A 243 0.82 5.26 -4.75
CA SER A 243 0.56 5.20 -6.19
C SER A 243 -0.68 6.01 -6.61
N ALA A 244 -1.77 5.94 -5.82
CA ALA A 244 -2.97 6.73 -6.07
C ALA A 244 -2.70 8.25 -5.92
N LEU A 245 -1.91 8.64 -4.91
CA LEU A 245 -1.47 10.02 -4.73
C LEU A 245 -0.60 10.50 -5.90
N VAL A 246 0.38 9.70 -6.34
CA VAL A 246 1.24 10.03 -7.48
C VAL A 246 0.42 10.20 -8.76
N LYS A 247 -0.57 9.33 -8.99
CA LYS A 247 -1.51 9.49 -10.11
C LYS A 247 -2.25 10.83 -10.02
N ARG A 248 -2.82 11.15 -8.86
CA ARG A 248 -3.54 12.40 -8.64
C ARG A 248 -2.66 13.63 -8.87
N TYR A 249 -1.41 13.58 -8.39
CA TYR A 249 -0.42 14.61 -8.65
C TYR A 249 -0.10 14.74 -10.14
N GLY A 250 0.05 13.62 -10.86
CA GLY A 250 0.20 13.60 -12.32
C GLY A 250 -0.98 14.23 -13.06
N ASP A 251 -2.21 13.99 -12.62
CA ASP A 251 -3.41 14.61 -13.19
C ASP A 251 -3.39 16.15 -13.03
N ILE A 252 -2.84 16.65 -11.92
CA ILE A 252 -2.66 18.10 -11.68
C ILE A 252 -1.58 18.66 -12.60
N LEU A 253 -0.43 18.00 -12.73
CA LEU A 253 0.64 18.45 -13.63
C LEU A 253 0.18 18.51 -15.09
N ALA A 254 -0.71 17.60 -15.51
CA ALA A 254 -1.27 17.60 -16.85
C ALA A 254 -2.10 18.86 -17.17
N MET A 255 -2.56 19.60 -16.15
CA MET A 255 -3.24 20.89 -16.36
C MET A 255 -2.31 21.95 -16.97
N ARG A 256 -0.99 21.81 -16.82
CA ARG A 256 0.01 22.71 -17.41
C ARG A 256 -0.08 22.76 -18.94
N ASP A 257 -0.42 21.64 -19.57
CA ASP A 257 -0.47 21.51 -21.02
C ASP A 257 -1.88 21.74 -21.61
N ALA A 258 -2.85 22.10 -20.76
CA ALA A 258 -4.22 22.37 -21.17
C ALA A 258 -4.28 23.58 -22.13
N PRO A 259 -5.19 23.58 -23.12
CA PRO A 259 -5.33 24.67 -24.09
C PRO A 259 -5.44 26.07 -23.48
N ALA A 260 -6.04 26.22 -22.29
CA ALA A 260 -6.08 27.52 -21.63
C ALA A 260 -4.83 27.92 -20.88
N ALA A 261 -4.05 26.98 -20.34
CA ALA A 261 -2.72 27.31 -19.84
C ALA A 261 -1.85 27.86 -21.00
N LYS A 262 -2.01 27.28 -22.20
CA LYS A 262 -1.39 27.82 -23.43
C LYS A 262 -1.94 29.19 -23.82
N ALA A 263 -3.26 29.39 -23.76
CA ALA A 263 -3.88 30.68 -24.07
C ALA A 263 -3.48 31.78 -23.08
N ALA A 264 -3.46 31.50 -21.77
CA ALA A 264 -3.00 32.41 -20.73
C ALA A 264 -1.52 32.80 -20.95
N LYS A 265 -0.66 31.83 -21.27
CA LYS A 265 0.75 32.09 -21.61
C LYS A 265 0.90 32.97 -22.85
N SER A 266 0.13 32.71 -23.91
CA SER A 266 0.13 33.53 -25.12
C SER A 266 -0.34 34.97 -24.85
N LEU A 267 -1.43 35.14 -24.08
CA LEU A 267 -1.93 36.46 -23.68
C LEU A 267 -0.90 37.24 -22.86
N LYS A 268 -0.23 36.58 -21.91
CA LYS A 268 0.85 37.19 -21.13
C LYS A 268 2.02 37.63 -22.01
N SER A 269 2.47 36.77 -22.94
CA SER A 269 3.55 37.13 -23.87
C SER A 269 3.20 38.28 -24.82
N LEU A 270 1.92 38.42 -25.19
CA LEU A 270 1.44 39.54 -26.02
C LEU A 270 1.37 40.85 -25.22
N GLY A 271 1.02 40.79 -23.94
CA GLY A 271 1.04 41.95 -23.05
C GLY A 271 2.46 42.45 -22.74
N GLU A 272 3.43 41.55 -22.65
CA GLU A 272 4.85 41.89 -22.44
C GLU A 272 5.54 42.40 -23.72
N ALA A 273 5.07 42.01 -24.91
CA ALA A 273 5.60 42.50 -26.19
C ALA A 273 5.00 43.85 -26.65
N GLY A 274 3.95 44.33 -25.97
CA GLY A 274 3.27 45.60 -26.24
C GLY A 274 3.68 46.76 -25.33
N GLN A 275 4.67 46.55 -24.44
CA GLN A 275 5.35 47.57 -23.65
C GLN A 275 6.75 47.82 -24.24
#